data_AF-A0A3A8NGD3-F1
#
_entry.id   AF-A0A3A8NGD3-F1
#
_cell.length_a   1.000
_cell.length_b   1.000
_cell.length_c   1.000
_cell.angle_alpha   90.00
_cell.angle_beta   90.00
_cell.angle_gamma   90.00
#
_symmetry.space_group_name_H-M   'P 1'
#
loop_
_entity.id
_entity.type
_entity.pdbx_description
1 polymer ?
#
loop_
_entity_poly.entity_id
_entity_poly.type
_entity_poly.pdbx_seq_one_letter_code
_entity_poly.pdbx_strand_id
1 'polypeptide(L)'
;MNWHMAKRMGVVLAVALLAACDDSGGGTDKPDGGGGGGKEASAGPGLGSSTAQPQGASFTLPAGLTLESPIKSFSPENPVDCDDKFRDEGKGSGEDVTLCLIFNNTTGGPITLTLPPGLIFVSKDGDIQNGLLAQRVTIEVPAGERYFVPLFTYCANQPRSTSGVGQDYALGPVIEYPGFKEMYSLLEGKTLERPDIVPIQRAVTHLTNGEGLSDADRAALKAL
;
A
#
# COMPACT_ATOMS: atom_id res chain seq x y z
N MET A 1 -43.47 -12.88 21.06
CA MET A 1 -43.03 -12.35 22.37
C MET A 1 -41.57 -12.75 22.54
N ASN A 2 -40.62 -11.87 22.26
CA ASN A 2 -40.16 -10.76 23.12
C ASN A 2 -39.80 -11.23 24.53
N TRP A 3 -38.51 -11.48 24.74
CA TRP A 3 -37.85 -11.07 25.98
C TRP A 3 -36.74 -10.10 25.60
N HIS A 4 -36.99 -8.83 25.89
CA HIS A 4 -36.12 -7.72 25.57
C HIS A 4 -34.80 -7.78 26.35
N MET A 5 -33.75 -7.39 25.64
CA MET A 5 -32.77 -6.38 26.03
C MET A 5 -32.47 -6.24 27.53
N ALA A 6 -31.27 -6.66 27.91
CA ALA A 6 -30.50 -5.92 28.90
C ALA A 6 -28.99 -6.21 28.79
N LYS A 7 -28.26 -5.16 28.43
CA LYS A 7 -26.95 -4.81 28.97
C LYS A 7 -25.78 -5.73 28.63
N ARG A 8 -25.18 -5.48 27.47
CA ARG A 8 -23.75 -5.18 27.39
C ARG A 8 -23.53 -4.04 26.39
N MET A 9 -23.70 -2.80 26.86
CA MET A 9 -23.01 -1.67 26.25
C MET A 9 -21.53 -1.85 26.56
N GLY A 10 -20.85 -2.63 25.73
CA GLY A 10 -19.40 -2.56 25.62
C GLY A 10 -19.08 -1.31 24.83
N VAL A 11 -18.45 -0.35 25.49
CA VAL A 11 -17.88 0.83 24.86
C VAL A 11 -16.91 0.35 23.78
N VAL A 12 -17.31 0.49 22.51
CA VAL A 12 -16.40 0.32 21.38
C VAL A 12 -15.49 1.54 21.40
N LEU A 13 -14.31 1.39 21.99
CA LEU A 13 -13.23 2.33 21.78
C LEU A 13 -12.74 2.11 20.35
N ALA A 14 -13.35 2.81 19.39
CA ALA A 14 -12.79 2.95 18.06
C ALA A 14 -11.49 3.74 18.20
N VAL A 15 -10.35 3.03 18.28
CA VAL A 15 -9.05 3.65 18.10
C VAL A 15 -8.90 3.87 16.60
N ALA A 16 -9.43 4.99 16.11
CA ALA A 16 -9.01 5.54 14.84
C ALA A 16 -7.55 5.96 15.00
N LEU A 17 -6.62 5.15 14.49
CA LEU A 17 -5.24 5.55 14.26
C LEU A 17 -5.23 6.53 13.09
N LEU A 18 -5.69 7.75 13.37
CA LEU A 18 -5.49 8.90 12.51
C LEU A 18 -4.04 9.36 12.69
N ALA A 19 -3.47 9.83 11.57
CA ALA A 19 -2.36 10.76 11.49
C ALA A 19 -0.91 10.22 11.64
N ALA A 20 -0.43 9.52 10.61
CA ALA A 20 0.95 9.73 10.14
C ALA A 20 0.99 10.54 8.82
N CYS A 21 -0.17 11.02 8.35
CA CYS A 21 -0.34 11.94 7.23
C CYS A 21 -1.44 12.96 7.56
N ASP A 22 -1.44 13.53 8.77
CA ASP A 22 -2.32 14.67 9.10
C ASP A 22 -1.47 15.93 9.25
N ASP A 23 -1.99 16.98 8.62
CA ASP A 23 -1.38 18.28 8.41
C ASP A 23 -1.34 19.03 9.74
N SER A 24 -0.13 19.40 10.16
CA SER A 24 0.05 20.17 11.39
C SER A 24 -0.33 21.62 11.13
N GLY A 25 -1.50 22.07 11.58
CA GLY A 25 -1.76 23.52 11.55
C GLY A 25 -3.13 24.01 11.96
N GLY A 26 -3.40 24.05 13.27
CA GLY A 26 -4.40 24.95 13.82
C GLY A 26 -3.86 26.39 13.98
N GLY A 27 -4.44 27.34 13.26
CA GLY A 27 -4.66 28.71 13.76
C GLY A 27 -3.67 29.82 13.37
N THR A 28 -4.24 30.83 12.68
CA THR A 28 -3.92 32.27 12.64
C THR A 28 -2.84 32.80 11.69
N ASP A 29 -3.35 33.65 10.79
CA ASP A 29 -2.78 34.86 10.16
C ASP A 29 -1.57 34.73 9.22
N LYS A 30 -1.86 34.96 7.93
CA LYS A 30 -0.90 35.37 6.90
C LYS A 30 -0.09 36.59 7.38
N PRO A 31 1.18 36.66 6.97
CA PRO A 31 1.50 37.71 6.02
C PRO A 31 2.19 37.15 4.77
N ASP A 32 1.93 37.84 3.66
CA ASP A 32 2.48 37.58 2.34
C ASP A 32 4.01 37.69 2.34
N GLY A 33 4.68 36.67 1.80
CA GLY A 33 6.14 36.60 1.67
C GLY A 33 6.50 35.82 0.41
N GLY A 34 7.00 36.53 -0.59
CA GLY A 34 7.17 36.05 -1.96
C GLY A 34 8.07 34.81 -2.15
N GLY A 35 7.72 34.06 -3.18
CA GLY A 35 8.68 33.62 -4.20
C GLY A 35 9.75 32.61 -3.78
N GLY A 36 9.36 31.35 -3.66
CA GLY A 36 10.25 30.22 -3.84
C GLY A 36 9.53 29.19 -4.70
N GLY A 37 10.00 28.95 -5.93
CA GLY A 37 9.57 27.80 -6.72
C GLY A 37 9.96 26.53 -5.98
N GLY A 38 9.05 26.01 -5.16
CA GLY A 38 9.27 24.80 -4.39
C GLY A 38 9.50 23.65 -5.34
N LYS A 39 10.67 23.02 -5.26
CA LYS A 39 10.86 21.71 -5.89
C LYS A 39 9.73 20.81 -5.39
N GLU A 40 8.98 20.23 -6.33
CA GLU A 40 8.01 19.18 -6.04
C GLU A 40 8.72 18.09 -5.20
N ALA A 41 8.16 17.77 -4.02
CA ALA A 41 8.69 16.75 -3.13
C ALA A 41 8.44 15.37 -3.77
N SER A 42 9.39 14.94 -4.60
CA SER A 42 9.28 13.72 -5.37
C SER A 42 10.66 13.13 -5.67
N ALA A 43 10.83 11.83 -5.39
CA ALA A 43 11.99 11.07 -5.83
C ALA A 43 11.96 10.67 -7.31
N GLY A 44 10.80 10.79 -7.96
CA GLY A 44 10.64 10.43 -9.36
C GLY A 44 9.17 10.34 -9.79
N PRO A 45 8.92 10.11 -11.08
CA PRO A 45 7.57 10.03 -11.63
C PRO A 45 6.66 9.11 -10.82
N GLY A 46 5.44 9.57 -10.57
CA GLY A 46 4.39 8.86 -9.85
C GLY A 46 4.58 8.69 -8.34
N LEU A 47 5.64 9.25 -7.76
CA LEU A 47 5.92 9.20 -6.32
C LEU A 47 5.83 10.59 -5.68
N GLY A 48 5.49 10.63 -4.39
CA GLY A 48 5.37 11.87 -3.63
C GLY A 48 4.30 12.76 -4.26
N SER A 49 4.63 14.02 -4.53
CA SER A 49 3.72 14.98 -5.19
C SER A 49 3.61 14.82 -6.71
N SER A 50 4.37 13.92 -7.35
CA SER A 50 4.34 13.78 -8.82
C SER A 50 2.99 13.27 -9.32
N THR A 51 2.48 13.86 -10.40
CA THR A 51 1.29 13.38 -11.15
C THR A 51 1.63 12.56 -12.39
N ALA A 52 2.91 12.49 -12.78
CA ALA A 52 3.37 11.64 -13.88
C ALA A 52 3.19 10.14 -13.57
N GLN A 53 3.23 9.30 -14.61
CA GLN A 53 3.19 7.85 -14.45
C GLN A 53 4.49 7.30 -13.82
N PRO A 54 4.41 6.33 -12.90
CA PRO A 54 5.60 5.71 -12.32
C PRO A 54 6.53 5.11 -13.37
N GLN A 55 7.84 5.19 -13.13
CA GLN A 55 8.88 4.62 -13.99
C GLN A 55 9.72 3.60 -13.22
N GLY A 56 10.07 2.51 -13.89
CA GLY A 56 10.84 1.41 -13.31
C GLY A 56 10.90 0.22 -14.24
N ALA A 57 11.39 -0.92 -13.74
CA ALA A 57 11.44 -2.15 -14.51
C ALA A 57 10.03 -2.69 -14.76
N SER A 58 9.75 -3.20 -15.96
CA SER A 58 8.45 -3.84 -16.24
C SER A 58 8.30 -5.12 -15.43
N PHE A 59 7.11 -5.34 -14.89
CA PHE A 59 6.72 -6.60 -14.27
C PHE A 59 5.73 -7.34 -15.16
N THR A 60 5.91 -8.64 -15.30
CA THR A 60 5.02 -9.53 -16.06
C THR A 60 4.63 -10.71 -15.19
N LEU A 61 3.36 -11.09 -15.27
CA LEU A 61 2.89 -12.31 -14.62
C LEU A 61 3.56 -13.55 -15.23
N PRO A 62 3.75 -14.62 -14.45
CA PRO A 62 4.14 -15.92 -14.98
C PRO A 62 3.18 -16.41 -16.06
N ALA A 63 3.68 -17.19 -17.02
CA ALA A 63 2.84 -17.79 -18.06
C ALA A 63 1.71 -18.65 -17.45
N GLY A 64 0.50 -18.56 -18.03
CA GLY A 64 -0.68 -19.31 -17.56
C GLY A 64 -1.48 -18.62 -16.45
N LEU A 65 -0.95 -17.53 -15.90
CA LEU A 65 -1.60 -16.70 -14.90
C LEU A 65 -2.09 -15.38 -15.51
N THR A 66 -3.34 -15.02 -15.25
CA THR A 66 -3.87 -13.69 -15.56
C THR A 66 -4.38 -13.01 -14.28
N LEU A 67 -4.40 -11.68 -14.30
CA LEU A 67 -4.93 -10.83 -13.23
C LEU A 67 -6.11 -10.03 -13.79
N GLU A 68 -7.23 -10.01 -13.08
CA GLU A 68 -8.37 -9.20 -13.47
C GLU A 68 -8.02 -7.70 -13.43
N SER A 69 -8.52 -6.98 -14.43
CA SER A 69 -8.28 -5.55 -14.60
C SER A 69 -9.61 -4.83 -14.87
N PRO A 70 -9.90 -3.70 -14.19
CA PRO A 70 -9.06 -3.05 -13.18
C PRO A 70 -8.92 -3.88 -11.89
N ILE A 71 -7.79 -3.70 -11.20
CA ILE A 71 -7.64 -4.16 -9.82
C ILE A 71 -8.53 -3.26 -8.96
N LYS A 72 -9.29 -3.83 -8.03
CA LYS A 72 -10.20 -3.07 -7.18
C LYS A 72 -9.64 -2.95 -5.77
N SER A 73 -9.77 -1.77 -5.19
CA SER A 73 -9.63 -1.64 -3.74
C SER A 73 -10.86 -2.17 -3.01
N PHE A 74 -10.69 -2.60 -1.76
CA PHE A 74 -11.75 -3.20 -0.95
C PHE A 74 -11.68 -2.71 0.50
N SER A 75 -12.80 -2.85 1.24
CA SER A 75 -12.82 -2.56 2.67
C SER A 75 -12.31 -3.77 3.46
N PRO A 76 -11.22 -3.66 4.24
CA PRO A 76 -10.76 -4.77 5.08
C PRO A 76 -11.73 -5.10 6.22
N GLU A 77 -12.58 -4.14 6.63
CA GLU A 77 -13.61 -4.34 7.67
C GLU A 77 -14.90 -4.94 7.13
N ASN A 78 -15.07 -4.94 5.80
CA ASN A 78 -16.19 -5.58 5.11
C ASN A 78 -15.70 -6.16 3.76
N PRO A 79 -14.96 -7.27 3.78
CA PRO A 79 -14.22 -7.76 2.62
C PRO A 79 -15.06 -8.57 1.63
N VAL A 80 -16.38 -8.32 1.56
CA VAL A 80 -17.30 -9.00 0.63
C VAL A 80 -16.81 -8.90 -0.83
N ASP A 81 -16.22 -7.76 -1.19
CA ASP A 81 -15.66 -7.52 -2.52
C ASP A 81 -14.34 -8.29 -2.78
N CYS A 82 -13.81 -8.96 -1.77
CA CYS A 82 -12.61 -9.80 -1.84
C CYS A 82 -12.82 -11.18 -1.20
N ASP A 83 -13.97 -11.80 -1.50
CA ASP A 83 -14.28 -13.20 -1.13
C ASP A 83 -14.32 -13.43 0.40
N ASP A 84 -14.77 -12.43 1.15
CA ASP A 84 -14.85 -12.42 2.61
C ASP A 84 -13.50 -12.70 3.31
N LYS A 85 -12.38 -12.44 2.63
CA LYS A 85 -11.03 -12.67 3.17
C LYS A 85 -10.56 -11.49 4.01
N PHE A 86 -10.25 -11.78 5.27
CA PHE A 86 -9.80 -10.77 6.22
C PHE A 86 -8.27 -10.57 6.17
N ARG A 87 -7.78 -9.66 7.01
CA ARG A 87 -6.37 -9.23 7.01
C ARG A 87 -5.38 -10.36 7.27
N ASP A 88 -5.74 -11.32 8.12
CA ASP A 88 -4.94 -12.49 8.47
C ASP A 88 -4.74 -13.46 7.30
N GLU A 89 -5.62 -13.42 6.31
CA GLU A 89 -5.48 -14.15 5.03
C GLU A 89 -4.76 -13.32 3.95
N GLY A 90 -4.57 -12.03 4.22
CA GLY A 90 -3.96 -11.07 3.31
C GLY A 90 -2.45 -11.22 3.16
N LYS A 91 -1.93 -10.54 2.13
CA LYS A 91 -0.50 -10.43 1.83
C LYS A 91 -0.03 -8.98 1.93
N GLY A 92 1.27 -8.81 2.07
CA GLY A 92 1.89 -7.49 2.24
C GLY A 92 1.72 -6.95 3.66
N SER A 93 2.53 -5.96 3.98
CA SER A 93 2.66 -5.41 5.33
C SER A 93 2.17 -3.97 5.46
N GLY A 94 1.54 -3.40 4.43
CA GLY A 94 0.96 -2.04 4.48
C GLY A 94 -0.41 -1.99 5.18
N GLU A 95 -1.14 -0.88 5.01
CA GLU A 95 -2.49 -0.69 5.59
C GLU A 95 -3.41 0.21 4.74
N ASP A 96 -2.88 1.32 4.21
CA ASP A 96 -3.72 2.42 3.68
C ASP A 96 -4.11 2.31 2.20
N VAL A 97 -3.46 1.40 1.46
CA VAL A 97 -3.86 1.02 0.09
C VAL A 97 -4.13 -0.48 0.07
N THR A 98 -5.42 -0.82 0.12
CA THR A 98 -5.93 -2.19 0.21
C THR A 98 -6.48 -2.63 -1.14
N LEU A 99 -5.94 -3.70 -1.72
CA LEU A 99 -6.29 -4.17 -3.06
C LEU A 99 -6.75 -5.61 -3.02
N CYS A 100 -7.76 -5.95 -3.81
CA CYS A 100 -8.12 -7.32 -4.07
C CYS A 100 -7.52 -7.77 -5.40
N LEU A 101 -6.50 -8.63 -5.36
CA LEU A 101 -5.93 -9.23 -6.56
C LEU A 101 -6.72 -10.50 -6.90
N ILE A 102 -7.31 -10.53 -8.08
CA ILE A 102 -8.12 -11.68 -8.53
C ILE A 102 -7.39 -12.36 -9.67
N PHE A 103 -6.79 -13.50 -9.38
CA PHE A 103 -6.01 -14.27 -10.34
C PHE A 103 -6.85 -15.36 -10.99
N ASN A 104 -6.57 -15.66 -12.26
CA ASN A 104 -7.07 -16.84 -12.93
C ASN A 104 -5.88 -17.70 -13.38
N ASN A 105 -5.81 -18.93 -12.90
CA ASN A 105 -4.79 -19.91 -13.30
C ASN A 105 -5.41 -20.95 -14.23
N THR A 106 -5.02 -20.89 -15.50
CA THR A 106 -5.54 -21.71 -16.59
C THR A 106 -4.79 -23.04 -16.77
N THR A 107 -3.78 -23.30 -15.95
CA THR A 107 -2.97 -24.51 -16.03
C THR A 107 -3.59 -25.65 -15.22
N GLY A 108 -3.04 -26.86 -15.35
CA GLY A 108 -3.49 -28.03 -14.60
C GLY A 108 -2.91 -28.17 -13.18
N GLY A 109 -2.13 -27.19 -12.70
CA GLY A 109 -1.47 -27.24 -11.39
C GLY A 109 -1.26 -25.85 -10.78
N PRO A 110 -0.83 -25.76 -9.51
CA PRO A 110 -0.60 -24.48 -8.86
C PRO A 110 0.55 -23.71 -9.53
N ILE A 111 0.44 -22.39 -9.57
CA ILE A 111 1.50 -21.47 -10.00
C ILE A 111 1.97 -20.66 -8.80
N THR A 112 3.27 -20.69 -8.52
CA THR A 112 3.88 -19.78 -7.54
C THR A 112 4.15 -18.43 -8.20
N LEU A 113 3.41 -17.40 -7.78
CA LEU A 113 3.62 -16.01 -8.13
C LEU A 113 4.53 -15.34 -7.10
N THR A 114 5.55 -14.62 -7.57
CA THR A 114 6.36 -13.74 -6.74
C THR A 114 6.15 -12.29 -7.16
N LEU A 115 5.59 -11.50 -6.26
CA LEU A 115 5.53 -10.04 -6.39
C LEU A 115 6.82 -9.45 -5.80
N PRO A 116 7.64 -8.76 -6.60
CA PRO A 116 8.91 -8.20 -6.12
C PRO A 116 8.69 -6.97 -5.22
N PRO A 117 9.60 -6.71 -4.27
CA PRO A 117 9.60 -5.42 -3.58
C PRO A 117 9.80 -4.30 -4.60
N GLY A 118 9.12 -3.17 -4.37
CA GLY A 118 9.07 -2.03 -5.27
C GLY A 118 8.01 -2.11 -6.34
N LEU A 119 7.27 -3.22 -6.47
CA LEU A 119 6.09 -3.27 -7.34
C LEU A 119 5.08 -2.20 -6.89
N ILE A 120 4.72 -1.32 -7.83
CA ILE A 120 3.73 -0.27 -7.59
C ILE A 120 2.39 -0.64 -8.24
N PHE A 121 1.31 -0.36 -7.52
CA PHE A 121 -0.06 -0.43 -8.00
C PHE A 121 -0.55 0.99 -8.22
N VAL A 122 -0.78 1.32 -9.49
CA VAL A 122 -1.06 2.69 -9.91
C VAL A 122 -2.55 2.96 -9.81
N SER A 123 -2.93 3.94 -9.01
CA SER A 123 -4.31 4.42 -8.98
C SER A 123 -4.68 5.01 -10.34
N LYS A 124 -5.88 4.71 -10.84
CA LYS A 124 -6.43 5.37 -12.04
C LYS A 124 -7.01 6.75 -11.73
N ASP A 125 -7.14 7.09 -10.45
CA ASP A 125 -7.52 8.41 -9.96
C ASP A 125 -6.27 9.16 -9.45
N GLY A 126 -6.03 10.36 -9.98
CA GLY A 126 -4.90 11.21 -9.62
C GLY A 126 -4.97 11.76 -8.20
N ASP A 127 -6.13 11.72 -7.55
CA ASP A 127 -6.35 12.19 -6.18
C ASP A 127 -6.17 11.09 -5.13
N ILE A 128 -6.02 9.84 -5.59
CA ILE A 128 -5.84 8.65 -4.75
C ILE A 128 -4.38 8.16 -4.80
N GLN A 129 -3.88 7.69 -3.65
CA GLN A 129 -2.53 7.16 -3.50
C GLN A 129 -2.27 5.93 -4.37
N ASN A 130 -1.08 5.85 -4.95
CA ASN A 130 -0.54 4.59 -5.44
C ASN A 130 -0.16 3.68 -4.26
N GLY A 131 -0.24 2.37 -4.48
CA GLY A 131 0.19 1.36 -3.51
C GLY A 131 1.60 0.85 -3.81
N LEU A 132 2.51 0.93 -2.84
CA LEU A 132 3.88 0.40 -2.96
C LEU A 132 4.05 -0.87 -2.14
N LEU A 133 4.53 -1.94 -2.77
CA LEU A 133 4.91 -3.17 -2.07
C LEU A 133 6.34 -3.06 -1.51
N ALA A 134 6.52 -2.99 -0.19
CA ALA A 134 7.84 -2.81 0.42
C ALA A 134 8.68 -4.10 0.56
N GLN A 135 8.04 -5.27 0.56
CA GLN A 135 8.69 -6.56 0.73
C GLN A 135 8.17 -7.56 -0.30
N ARG A 136 9.02 -8.53 -0.68
CA ARG A 136 8.64 -9.65 -1.54
C ARG A 136 7.42 -10.39 -0.99
N VAL A 137 6.42 -10.62 -1.83
CA VAL A 137 5.25 -11.44 -1.52
C VAL A 137 5.23 -12.66 -2.43
N THR A 138 5.10 -13.84 -1.84
CA THR A 138 4.91 -15.10 -2.57
C THR A 138 3.49 -15.61 -2.38
N ILE A 139 2.83 -15.95 -3.48
CA ILE A 139 1.45 -16.42 -3.53
C ILE A 139 1.44 -17.73 -4.32
N GLU A 140 0.87 -18.79 -3.76
CA GLU A 140 0.54 -19.99 -4.52
C GLU A 140 -0.88 -19.85 -5.05
N VAL A 141 -1.03 -19.77 -6.38
CA VAL A 141 -2.32 -19.66 -7.04
C VAL A 141 -2.77 -21.06 -7.47
N PRO A 142 -3.85 -21.61 -6.90
CA PRO A 142 -4.36 -22.94 -7.27
C PRO A 142 -4.84 -22.97 -8.72
N ALA A 143 -4.97 -24.16 -9.30
CA ALA A 143 -5.53 -24.34 -10.64
C ALA A 143 -7.05 -24.16 -10.67
N GLY A 144 -7.58 -23.72 -11.81
CA GLY A 144 -8.98 -23.94 -12.19
C GLY A 144 -9.96 -22.79 -11.91
N GLU A 145 -9.85 -22.10 -10.78
CA GLU A 145 -10.83 -21.06 -10.37
C GLU A 145 -10.21 -19.68 -10.14
N ARG A 146 -11.08 -18.66 -10.04
CA ARG A 146 -10.72 -17.31 -9.61
C ARG A 146 -10.15 -17.38 -8.19
N TYR A 147 -8.96 -16.85 -7.98
CA TYR A 147 -8.29 -16.84 -6.69
C TYR A 147 -8.08 -15.42 -6.20
N PHE A 148 -8.76 -15.09 -5.10
CA PHE A 148 -8.77 -13.76 -4.49
C PHE A 148 -7.63 -13.64 -3.47
N VAL A 149 -6.87 -12.56 -3.54
CA VAL A 149 -5.77 -12.26 -2.62
C VAL A 149 -5.90 -10.82 -2.15
N PRO A 150 -6.30 -10.61 -0.87
CA PRO A 150 -6.17 -9.31 -0.23
C PRO A 150 -4.70 -8.91 -0.17
N LEU A 151 -4.36 -7.74 -0.67
CA LEU A 151 -3.01 -7.18 -0.65
C LEU A 151 -3.03 -5.82 0.05
N PHE A 152 -2.14 -5.66 1.03
CA PHE A 152 -1.97 -4.44 1.81
C PHE A 152 -0.63 -3.78 1.46
N THR A 153 -0.70 -2.56 0.92
CA THR A 153 0.46 -1.83 0.41
C THR A 153 0.65 -0.49 1.12
N TYR A 154 1.81 0.12 0.95
CA TYR A 154 2.16 1.42 1.56
C TYR A 154 1.76 2.57 0.65
N CYS A 155 1.37 3.68 1.26
CA CYS A 155 1.08 4.94 0.57
C CYS A 155 2.33 5.49 -0.11
N ALA A 156 2.24 5.75 -1.42
CA ALA A 156 3.37 6.24 -2.21
C ALA A 156 3.28 7.74 -2.59
N ASN A 157 2.18 8.42 -2.23
CA ASN A 157 1.88 9.80 -2.63
C ASN A 157 1.27 10.57 -1.45
N GLN A 158 2.09 10.98 -0.48
CA GLN A 158 1.62 11.63 0.76
C GLN A 158 0.58 12.76 0.57
N PRO A 159 0.63 13.60 -0.48
CA PRO A 159 -0.38 14.64 -0.69
C PRO A 159 -1.77 14.14 -1.14
N ARG A 160 -1.95 12.84 -1.42
CA ARG A 160 -3.18 12.25 -1.96
C ARG A 160 -3.97 11.49 -0.89
N SER A 161 -5.26 11.30 -1.14
CA SER A 161 -6.14 10.53 -0.26
C SER A 161 -5.82 9.03 -0.30
N THR A 162 -6.04 8.33 0.81
CA THR A 162 -5.93 6.86 0.90
C THR A 162 -6.99 6.17 0.05
N SER A 163 -6.88 4.86 -0.14
CA SER A 163 -7.84 4.13 -1.00
C SER A 163 -9.21 4.02 -0.33
N GLY A 164 -10.25 4.53 -0.98
CA GLY A 164 -11.65 4.18 -0.67
C GLY A 164 -12.02 2.79 -1.23
N VAL A 165 -13.27 2.35 -1.05
CA VAL A 165 -13.77 1.07 -1.60
C VAL A 165 -14.05 1.19 -3.10
N GLY A 166 -13.70 0.16 -3.88
CA GLY A 166 -14.08 0.02 -5.29
C GLY A 166 -13.28 0.88 -6.28
N GLN A 167 -12.23 1.55 -5.81
CA GLN A 167 -11.33 2.37 -6.63
C GLN A 167 -10.53 1.50 -7.59
N ASP A 168 -10.23 2.05 -8.76
CA ASP A 168 -9.54 1.35 -9.83
C ASP A 168 -8.02 1.52 -9.75
N TYR A 169 -7.33 0.40 -9.83
CA TYR A 169 -5.88 0.32 -9.89
C TYR A 169 -5.42 -0.46 -11.12
N ALA A 170 -4.17 -0.21 -11.51
CA ALA A 170 -3.44 -0.96 -12.53
C ALA A 170 -2.12 -1.49 -11.96
N LEU A 171 -1.68 -2.63 -12.50
CA LEU A 171 -0.36 -3.17 -12.21
C LEU A 171 0.71 -2.28 -12.86
N GLY A 172 1.60 -1.72 -12.05
CA GLY A 172 2.65 -0.80 -12.48
C GLY A 172 4.03 -1.46 -12.61
N PRO A 173 5.08 -0.64 -12.80
CA PRO A 173 6.45 -1.11 -12.82
C PRO A 173 6.98 -1.45 -11.41
N VAL A 174 8.18 -2.00 -11.37
CA VAL A 174 8.98 -2.18 -10.15
C VAL A 174 9.90 -0.98 -10.00
N ILE A 175 9.71 -0.23 -8.92
CA ILE A 175 10.55 0.92 -8.56
C ILE A 175 11.88 0.44 -8.00
N GLU A 176 12.97 1.03 -8.50
CA GLU A 176 14.32 0.53 -8.28
C GLU A 176 15.33 1.63 -7.88
N TYR A 177 14.86 2.80 -7.44
CA TYR A 177 15.76 3.88 -7.03
C TYR A 177 16.65 3.44 -5.85
N PRO A 178 17.90 3.94 -5.75
CA PRO A 178 18.88 3.44 -4.78
C PRO A 178 18.39 3.40 -3.32
N GLY A 179 17.69 4.45 -2.85
CA GLY A 179 17.16 4.49 -1.48
C GLY A 179 16.07 3.45 -1.21
N PHE A 180 15.25 3.16 -2.21
CA PHE A 180 14.27 2.07 -2.13
C PHE A 180 14.94 0.70 -2.09
N LYS A 181 15.97 0.47 -2.92
CA LYS A 181 16.75 -0.77 -2.88
C LYS A 181 17.40 -1.00 -1.50
N GLU A 182 17.90 0.06 -0.88
CA GLU A 182 18.40 0.00 0.49
C GLU A 182 17.29 -0.43 1.47
N MET A 183 16.13 0.23 1.43
CA MET A 183 14.99 -0.12 2.29
C MET A 183 14.56 -1.58 2.10
N TYR A 184 14.44 -2.05 0.85
CA TYR A 184 14.05 -3.43 0.54
C TYR A 184 15.05 -4.44 1.10
N SER A 185 16.36 -4.13 1.02
CA SER A 185 17.40 -4.97 1.60
C SER A 185 17.33 -5.01 3.13
N LEU A 186 17.02 -3.87 3.77
CA LEU A 186 16.82 -3.82 5.23
C LEU A 186 15.60 -4.64 5.68
N LEU A 187 14.59 -4.77 4.84
CA LEU A 187 13.37 -5.54 5.12
C LEU A 187 13.45 -7.01 4.69
N GLU A 188 14.48 -7.41 3.94
CA GLU A 188 14.54 -8.76 3.39
C GLU A 188 14.63 -9.84 4.49
N GLY A 189 13.77 -10.86 4.38
CA GLY A 189 13.75 -12.00 5.30
C GLY A 189 13.10 -11.74 6.68
N LYS A 190 12.66 -10.51 6.95
CA LYS A 190 11.96 -10.17 8.20
C LYS A 190 10.50 -10.62 8.14
N THR A 191 9.97 -11.07 9.28
CA THR A 191 8.51 -11.23 9.46
C THR A 191 7.97 -9.88 9.95
N LEU A 192 7.09 -9.27 9.17
CA LEU A 192 6.54 -7.95 9.46
C LEU A 192 5.14 -8.06 10.06
N GLU A 193 4.92 -7.40 11.19
CA GLU A 193 3.64 -7.36 11.90
C GLU A 193 3.00 -5.96 11.83
N ARG A 194 1.76 -5.84 12.32
CA ARG A 194 1.00 -4.58 12.27
C ARG A 194 1.75 -3.39 12.91
N PRO A 195 2.45 -3.53 14.06
CA PRO A 195 3.21 -2.42 14.63
C PRO A 195 4.32 -1.87 13.71
N ASP A 196 4.81 -2.68 12.77
CA ASP A 196 5.92 -2.32 11.87
C ASP A 196 5.47 -1.41 10.71
N ILE A 197 4.16 -1.25 10.52
CA ILE A 197 3.58 -0.39 9.48
C ILE A 197 4.11 1.04 9.61
N VAL A 198 4.09 1.60 10.82
CA VAL A 198 4.45 3.01 11.07
C VAL A 198 5.91 3.31 10.68
N PRO A 199 6.93 2.59 11.18
CA PRO A 199 8.31 2.87 10.79
C PRO A 199 8.57 2.64 9.29
N ILE A 200 7.91 1.66 8.67
CA ILE A 200 8.06 1.41 7.22
C ILE A 200 7.38 2.49 6.39
N GLN A 201 6.14 2.89 6.73
CA GLN A 201 5.43 3.96 6.03
C GLN A 201 6.19 5.29 6.13
N ARG A 202 6.79 5.61 7.28
CA ARG A 202 7.65 6.79 7.43
C ARG A 202 8.85 6.74 6.47
N ALA A 203 9.55 5.61 6.42
CA ALA A 203 10.68 5.42 5.51
C ALA A 203 10.25 5.52 4.03
N VAL A 204 9.09 4.95 3.67
CA VAL A 204 8.49 5.09 2.34
C VAL A 204 8.20 6.55 2.03
N THR A 205 7.61 7.32 2.96
CA THR A 205 7.30 8.75 2.76
C THR A 205 8.55 9.59 2.52
N HIS A 206 9.61 9.43 3.33
CA HIS A 206 10.87 10.15 3.09
C HIS A 206 11.47 9.79 1.72
N LEU A 207 11.42 8.51 1.35
CA LEU A 207 11.89 8.05 0.06
C LEU A 207 11.06 8.59 -1.10
N THR A 208 9.73 8.61 -1.03
CA THR A 208 8.88 9.10 -2.12
C THR A 208 8.98 10.61 -2.29
N ASN A 209 9.28 11.36 -1.23
CA ASN A 209 9.52 12.80 -1.26
C ASN A 209 10.94 13.18 -1.75
N GLY A 210 11.82 12.20 -1.96
CA GLY A 210 13.20 12.46 -2.41
C GLY A 210 14.17 12.84 -1.29
N GLU A 211 13.79 12.62 -0.03
CA GLU A 211 14.60 12.94 1.15
C GLU A 211 15.67 11.86 1.43
N GLY A 212 15.44 10.64 0.94
CA GLY A 212 16.28 9.48 1.24
C GLY A 212 15.93 8.86 2.61
N LEU A 213 16.60 7.77 2.98
CA LEU A 213 16.51 7.23 4.33
C LEU A 213 17.37 8.06 5.29
N SER A 214 16.80 8.48 6.42
CA SER A 214 17.57 9.04 7.53
C SER A 214 18.25 7.95 8.37
N ASP A 215 19.16 8.33 9.26
CA ASP A 215 19.75 7.38 10.23
C ASP A 215 18.70 6.81 11.18
N ALA A 216 17.68 7.60 11.53
CA ALA A 216 16.56 7.14 12.33
C ALA A 216 15.69 6.11 11.59
N ASP A 217 15.48 6.27 10.28
CA ASP A 217 14.76 5.27 9.49
C ASP A 217 15.55 3.98 9.39
N ARG A 218 16.86 4.06 9.09
CA ARG A 218 17.73 2.89 9.07
C ARG A 218 17.74 2.16 10.40
N ALA A 219 17.80 2.89 11.52
CA ALA A 219 17.77 2.29 12.85
C ALA A 219 16.44 1.60 13.13
N ALA A 220 15.32 2.25 12.79
CA ALA A 220 13.99 1.70 12.98
C ALA A 220 13.77 0.42 12.14
N LEU A 221 14.11 0.44 10.85
CA LEU A 221 13.96 -0.70 9.95
C LEU A 221 14.84 -1.90 10.37
N LYS A 222 16.05 -1.64 10.90
CA LYS A 222 16.94 -2.70 11.40
C LYS A 222 16.40 -3.37 12.66
N ALA A 223 15.65 -2.64 13.48
CA ALA A 223 15.11 -3.11 14.75
C ALA A 223 13.82 -3.93 14.62
N LEU A 224 13.22 -4.00 13.42
CA LEU A 224 12.09 -4.87 13.09
C LEU A 224 12.50 -6.35 13.08
#